data_AF-A0A1Y4AB04-F1
#
_entry.id   AF-A0A1Y4AB04-F1
#
_cell.length_a   1.000
_cell.length_b   1.000
_cell.length_c   1.000
_cell.angle_alpha   90.00
_cell.angle_beta   90.00
_cell.angle_gamma   90.00
#
_symmetry.space_group_name_H-M   'P 1'
#
loop_
_entity.id
_entity.type
_entity.pdbx_description
1 polymer ?
#
loop_
_entity_poly.entity_id
_entity_poly.type
_entity_poly.pdbx_seq_one_letter_code
_entity_poly.pdbx_strand_id
1 'polypeptide(L)'
;MGGNAVMTKYDLKPIVKTFYDALEEGTILGRKCLRCGHIEFPPFLCCNACGGLDTEWVDLTNVRGVVKQALPTKGAFGDPDFRNQHGDYFAVEVEIPGADPFNTSLLHVDYDKYAEFDKAISEKPVAVKPLIIQDEDVKVVVWEIDGESEFKKIPELKPAKKAEESAPAAVPVPAGPAGADDEIAQTVISCAAEAYGVDKAAITLDTDIREDLSNESMKMIVMISEIEERLQVTIEIQEASLLNTVGEFVATVKERKGITVDPQPAGTPNAPQAKESAAKRAAAPVDDPVGQTVIECAAEAYGVDKETISLDTDIREDLSNESMKMIVMISEIEERLQVTIEIQEASLLNTIGEFVAKVKERL
;
A
#
# COMPACT_ATOMS: atom_id res chain seq x y z
N MET A 1 -44.86 -15.89 -14.83
CA MET A 1 -44.34 -14.61 -15.34
C MET A 1 -42.84 -14.65 -15.13
N GLY A 2 -42.09 -14.87 -16.23
CA GLY A 2 -40.64 -15.01 -16.19
C GLY A 2 -40.00 -13.68 -15.79
N GLY A 3 -39.14 -13.73 -14.77
CA GLY A 3 -38.31 -12.60 -14.39
C GLY A 3 -37.37 -12.27 -15.54
N ASN A 4 -37.54 -11.09 -16.14
CA ASN A 4 -36.55 -10.52 -17.04
C ASN A 4 -35.27 -10.28 -16.23
N ALA A 5 -34.33 -11.23 -16.33
CA ALA A 5 -32.94 -10.93 -16.03
C ALA A 5 -32.53 -9.78 -16.96
N VAL A 6 -32.11 -8.68 -16.36
CA VAL A 6 -31.49 -7.57 -17.08
C VAL A 6 -30.21 -8.12 -17.69
N MET A 7 -30.27 -8.57 -18.95
CA MET A 7 -29.06 -8.84 -19.72
C MET A 7 -28.38 -7.49 -19.92
N THR A 8 -27.37 -7.21 -19.10
CA THR A 8 -26.34 -6.26 -19.48
C THR A 8 -25.84 -6.65 -20.86
N LYS A 9 -25.58 -5.68 -21.73
CA LYS A 9 -25.15 -5.90 -23.14
C LYS A 9 -23.93 -6.84 -23.27
N TYR A 10 -23.22 -7.06 -22.16
CA TYR A 10 -22.12 -8.00 -22.02
C TYR A 10 -22.33 -8.84 -20.74
N ASP A 11 -22.28 -10.17 -20.88
CA ASP A 11 -22.25 -11.14 -19.76
C ASP A 11 -20.79 -11.29 -19.29
N LEU A 12 -20.33 -10.34 -18.48
CA LEU A 12 -18.96 -10.32 -17.97
C LEU A 12 -18.86 -11.28 -16.77
N LYS A 13 -18.27 -12.46 -17.01
CA LYS A 13 -18.02 -13.45 -15.95
C LYS A 13 -16.91 -12.98 -15.00
N PRO A 14 -16.98 -13.32 -13.70
CA PRO A 14 -15.88 -13.09 -12.77
C PRO A 14 -14.61 -13.86 -13.19
N ILE A 15 -13.62 -13.15 -13.73
CA ILE A 15 -12.36 -13.77 -14.19
C ILE A 15 -11.42 -14.10 -13.03
N VAL A 16 -11.41 -13.29 -11.97
CA VAL A 16 -10.53 -13.46 -10.80
C VAL A 16 -10.86 -14.77 -10.09
N LYS A 17 -12.14 -14.99 -9.74
CA LYS A 17 -12.57 -16.23 -9.09
C LYS A 17 -12.22 -17.47 -9.93
N THR A 18 -12.51 -17.43 -11.23
CA THR A 18 -12.21 -18.54 -12.14
C THR A 18 -10.72 -18.87 -12.18
N PHE A 19 -9.87 -17.84 -12.18
CA PHE A 19 -8.41 -18.02 -12.16
C PHE A 19 -7.92 -18.67 -10.87
N TYR A 20 -8.32 -18.15 -9.71
CA TYR A 20 -7.90 -18.70 -8.41
C TYR A 20 -8.51 -20.08 -8.12
N ASP A 21 -9.75 -20.35 -8.52
CA ASP A 21 -10.34 -21.70 -8.45
C ASP A 21 -9.48 -22.71 -9.25
N ALA A 22 -8.99 -22.31 -10.43
CA ALA A 22 -8.13 -23.16 -11.25
C ALA A 22 -6.76 -23.38 -10.59
N LEU A 23 -6.18 -22.36 -9.94
CA LEU A 23 -4.95 -22.53 -9.17
C LEU A 23 -5.13 -23.52 -8.04
N GLU A 24 -6.29 -23.51 -7.36
CA GLU A 24 -6.64 -24.51 -6.35
C GLU A 24 -6.64 -25.94 -6.91
N GLU A 25 -7.14 -26.10 -8.13
CA GLU A 25 -7.12 -27.36 -8.89
C GLU A 25 -5.75 -27.69 -9.51
N GLY A 26 -4.75 -26.83 -9.36
CA GLY A 26 -3.40 -27.02 -9.89
C GLY A 26 -3.25 -26.69 -11.38
N THR A 27 -4.17 -25.91 -11.93
CA THR A 27 -4.20 -25.49 -13.33
C THR A 27 -3.99 -23.99 -13.45
N ILE A 28 -3.15 -23.56 -14.39
CA ILE A 28 -2.89 -22.14 -14.64
C ILE A 28 -3.64 -21.73 -15.91
N LEU A 29 -4.50 -20.73 -15.79
CA LEU A 29 -5.33 -20.27 -16.90
C LEU A 29 -4.89 -18.89 -17.41
N GLY A 30 -4.93 -18.72 -18.73
CA GLY A 30 -4.90 -17.41 -19.40
C GLY A 30 -6.17 -17.18 -20.21
N ARG A 31 -6.36 -15.97 -20.74
CA ARG A 31 -7.48 -15.67 -21.64
C ARG A 31 -6.98 -15.36 -23.05
N LYS A 32 -7.29 -16.22 -24.01
CA LYS A 32 -6.93 -16.04 -25.42
C LYS A 32 -8.01 -15.27 -26.16
N CYS A 33 -7.66 -14.18 -26.81
CA CYS A 33 -8.54 -13.41 -27.65
C CYS A 33 -8.93 -14.18 -28.92
N LEU A 34 -10.24 -14.33 -29.16
CA LEU A 34 -10.75 -15.01 -30.36
C LEU A 34 -10.57 -14.19 -31.64
N ARG A 35 -10.30 -12.88 -31.52
CA ARG A 35 -10.11 -11.98 -32.65
C ARG A 35 -8.68 -11.99 -33.19
N CYS A 36 -7.69 -11.81 -32.32
CA CYS A 36 -6.28 -11.68 -32.72
C CYS A 36 -5.37 -12.82 -32.22
N GLY A 37 -5.87 -13.71 -31.36
CA GLY A 37 -5.10 -14.82 -30.81
C GLY A 37 -4.16 -14.45 -29.66
N HIS A 38 -4.07 -13.17 -29.28
CA HIS A 38 -3.28 -12.70 -28.14
C HIS A 38 -3.78 -13.32 -26.82
N ILE A 39 -2.86 -13.63 -25.91
CA ILE A 39 -3.12 -14.24 -24.61
C ILE A 39 -2.94 -13.18 -23.53
N GLU A 40 -4.00 -12.90 -22.79
CA GLU A 40 -3.95 -12.09 -21.59
C GLU A 40 -3.51 -12.97 -20.41
N PHE A 41 -2.32 -12.67 -19.88
CA PHE A 41 -1.78 -13.30 -18.69
C PHE A 41 -0.97 -12.30 -17.85
N PRO A 42 -1.34 -12.07 -16.56
CA PRO A 42 -2.53 -12.55 -15.88
C PRO A 42 -3.84 -12.16 -16.61
N PRO A 43 -4.97 -12.85 -16.36
CA PRO A 43 -6.17 -12.69 -17.19
C PRO A 43 -6.83 -11.30 -17.04
N PHE A 44 -7.10 -10.64 -18.17
CA PHE A 44 -7.88 -9.39 -18.26
C PHE A 44 -9.27 -9.61 -18.86
N LEU A 45 -10.20 -8.66 -18.65
CA LEU A 45 -11.55 -8.73 -19.19
C LEU A 45 -11.60 -8.54 -20.71
N CYS A 46 -10.76 -7.65 -21.23
CA CYS A 46 -10.62 -7.33 -22.65
C CYS A 46 -9.20 -7.62 -23.12
N CYS A 47 -9.05 -7.80 -24.42
CA CYS A 47 -7.74 -7.95 -25.03
C CYS A 47 -7.01 -6.60 -25.13
N ASN A 48 -5.85 -6.47 -24.50
CA ASN A 48 -5.00 -5.29 -24.52
C ASN A 48 -4.41 -5.02 -25.92
N ALA A 49 -4.20 -6.06 -26.73
CA ALA A 49 -3.67 -5.92 -28.09
C ALA A 49 -4.67 -5.36 -29.12
N CYS A 50 -5.97 -5.67 -29.01
CA CYS A 50 -6.96 -5.29 -30.04
C CYS A 50 -8.31 -4.76 -29.52
N GLY A 51 -8.49 -4.66 -28.21
CA GLY A 51 -9.74 -4.24 -27.57
C GLY A 51 -10.89 -5.25 -27.69
N GLY A 52 -10.63 -6.48 -28.16
CA GLY A 52 -11.65 -7.52 -28.27
C GLY A 52 -12.15 -7.99 -26.90
N LEU A 53 -13.47 -8.14 -26.75
CA LEU A 53 -14.11 -8.66 -25.54
C LEU A 53 -14.31 -10.18 -25.59
N ASP A 54 -14.32 -10.75 -26.80
CA ASP A 54 -14.49 -12.18 -27.04
C ASP A 54 -13.18 -12.92 -26.78
N THR A 55 -13.09 -13.61 -25.65
CA THR A 55 -11.93 -14.41 -25.28
C THR A 55 -12.35 -15.76 -24.68
N GLU A 56 -11.47 -16.75 -24.81
CA GLU A 56 -11.64 -18.10 -24.27
C GLU A 56 -10.55 -18.42 -23.24
N TRP A 57 -10.85 -19.29 -22.29
CA TRP A 57 -9.85 -19.78 -21.33
C TRP A 57 -8.90 -20.76 -22.01
N VAL A 58 -7.60 -20.61 -21.75
CA VAL A 58 -6.56 -21.51 -22.24
C VAL A 58 -5.70 -22.00 -21.09
N ASP A 59 -5.29 -23.27 -21.14
CA ASP A 59 -4.39 -23.88 -20.18
C ASP A 59 -2.93 -23.48 -20.46
N LEU A 60 -2.31 -22.85 -19.48
CA LEU A 60 -0.92 -22.40 -19.48
C LEU A 60 -0.06 -23.17 -18.48
N THR A 61 -0.57 -24.21 -17.83
CA THR A 61 0.14 -24.98 -16.78
C THR A 61 1.49 -25.50 -17.25
N ASN A 62 1.59 -25.88 -18.51
CA ASN A 62 2.82 -26.41 -19.13
C ASN A 62 3.52 -25.41 -20.05
N VAL A 63 3.15 -24.12 -20.01
CA VAL A 63 3.80 -23.11 -20.84
C VAL A 63 5.28 -22.97 -20.45
N ARG A 64 6.08 -22.48 -21.39
CA ARG A 64 7.46 -22.06 -21.14
C ARG A 64 7.60 -20.60 -21.48
N GLY A 65 8.19 -19.85 -20.57
CA GLY A 65 8.52 -18.45 -20.73
C GLY A 65 10.02 -18.25 -20.85
N VAL A 66 10.40 -17.02 -21.19
CA VAL A 66 11.79 -16.58 -21.21
C VAL A 66 11.91 -15.33 -20.34
N VAL A 67 12.91 -15.32 -19.45
CA VAL A 67 13.23 -14.13 -18.66
C VAL A 67 13.83 -13.06 -19.56
N LYS A 68 13.32 -11.83 -19.46
CA LYS A 68 13.79 -10.66 -20.23
C LYS A 68 14.64 -9.72 -19.40
N GLN A 69 14.30 -9.57 -18.14
CA GLN A 69 15.00 -8.76 -17.17
C GLN A 69 14.83 -9.38 -15.77
N ALA A 70 15.81 -9.18 -14.90
CA ALA A 70 15.73 -9.55 -13.49
C ALA A 70 16.16 -8.36 -12.61
N LEU A 71 15.61 -8.29 -11.40
CA LEU A 71 15.97 -7.33 -10.37
C LEU A 71 16.20 -8.06 -9.04
N PRO A 72 17.21 -7.63 -8.26
CA PRO A 72 17.46 -8.18 -6.94
C PRO A 72 16.39 -7.64 -5.97
N THR A 73 15.93 -8.50 -5.07
CA THR A 73 14.82 -8.19 -4.15
C THR A 73 15.27 -8.03 -2.70
N LYS A 74 16.55 -8.18 -2.35
CA LYS A 74 17.07 -7.87 -1.00
C LYS A 74 17.15 -6.35 -0.84
N GLY A 75 16.59 -5.82 0.25
CA GLY A 75 16.51 -4.38 0.51
C GLY A 75 15.14 -3.80 0.16
N ALA A 76 15.11 -2.63 -0.48
CA ALA A 76 13.91 -1.82 -0.66
C ALA A 76 12.81 -2.41 -1.57
N PHE A 77 13.10 -3.49 -2.32
CA PHE A 77 12.21 -4.01 -3.36
C PHE A 77 11.61 -5.40 -3.08
N GLY A 78 11.95 -6.00 -1.94
CA GLY A 78 11.46 -7.34 -1.61
C GLY A 78 10.47 -7.35 -0.46
N ASP A 79 9.61 -8.35 -0.52
CA ASP A 79 8.74 -8.76 0.57
C ASP A 79 9.53 -9.70 1.49
N PRO A 80 9.81 -9.30 2.74
CA PRO A 80 10.54 -10.14 3.70
C PRO A 80 9.78 -11.41 4.07
N ASP A 81 8.45 -11.37 4.16
CA ASP A 81 7.64 -12.50 4.62
C ASP A 81 7.54 -13.55 3.53
N PHE A 82 7.27 -13.10 2.29
CA PHE A 82 7.33 -13.97 1.13
C PHE A 82 8.71 -14.65 1.00
N ARG A 83 9.80 -13.91 1.23
CA ARG A 83 11.16 -14.48 1.24
C ARG A 83 11.35 -15.48 2.38
N ASN A 84 10.89 -15.16 3.59
CA ASN A 84 11.03 -16.05 4.74
C ASN A 84 10.28 -17.37 4.53
N GLN A 85 9.13 -17.31 3.86
CA GLN A 85 8.28 -18.47 3.61
C GLN A 85 8.74 -19.30 2.40
N HIS A 86 9.14 -18.66 1.30
CA HIS A 86 9.41 -19.30 0.00
C HIS A 86 10.88 -19.27 -0.44
N GLY A 87 11.72 -18.58 0.32
CA GLY A 87 13.14 -18.41 0.08
C GLY A 87 13.49 -17.24 -0.84
N ASP A 88 14.78 -17.16 -1.19
CA ASP A 88 15.29 -16.11 -2.05
C ASP A 88 14.69 -16.17 -3.47
N TYR A 89 14.42 -14.99 -4.02
CA TYR A 89 13.75 -14.82 -5.31
C TYR A 89 14.23 -13.59 -6.05
N PHE A 90 14.05 -13.55 -7.37
CA PHE A 90 14.22 -12.34 -8.18
C PHE A 90 12.87 -11.83 -8.66
N ALA A 91 12.71 -10.51 -8.77
CA ALA A 91 11.61 -9.94 -9.54
C ALA A 91 12.03 -9.98 -11.01
N VAL A 92 11.21 -10.58 -11.87
CA VAL A 92 11.57 -10.81 -13.28
C VAL A 92 10.45 -10.37 -14.20
N GLU A 93 10.85 -9.92 -15.39
CA GLU A 93 9.95 -9.81 -16.54
C GLU A 93 10.02 -11.13 -17.32
N VAL A 94 8.87 -11.77 -17.54
CA VAL A 94 8.74 -13.04 -18.28
C VAL A 94 7.87 -12.82 -19.51
N GLU A 95 8.31 -13.34 -20.65
CA GLU A 95 7.53 -13.41 -21.88
C GLU A 95 7.14 -14.86 -22.17
N ILE A 96 5.86 -15.11 -22.43
CA ILE A 96 5.35 -16.41 -22.90
C ILE A 96 4.82 -16.29 -24.33
N PRO A 97 4.77 -17.39 -25.10
CA PRO A 97 4.25 -17.36 -26.46
C PRO A 97 2.84 -16.78 -26.54
N GLY A 98 2.70 -15.67 -27.27
CA GLY A 98 1.41 -15.05 -27.57
C GLY A 98 0.87 -14.08 -26.52
N ALA A 99 1.62 -13.80 -25.44
CA ALA A 99 1.29 -12.77 -24.45
C ALA A 99 2.33 -11.65 -24.46
N ASP A 100 1.96 -10.47 -23.97
CA ASP A 100 2.94 -9.41 -23.68
C ASP A 100 3.79 -9.81 -22.45
N PRO A 101 5.02 -9.28 -22.31
CA PRO A 101 5.82 -9.51 -21.12
C PRO A 101 5.12 -9.01 -19.85
N PHE A 102 5.29 -9.73 -18.75
CA PHE A 102 4.70 -9.38 -17.46
C PHE A 102 5.68 -9.60 -16.31
N ASN A 103 5.49 -8.84 -15.24
CA ASN A 103 6.32 -8.92 -14.04
C ASN A 103 5.83 -10.04 -13.11
N THR A 104 6.76 -10.79 -12.52
CA THR A 104 6.48 -11.91 -11.61
C THR A 104 7.69 -12.24 -10.75
N SER A 105 7.50 -13.09 -9.73
CA SER A 105 8.59 -13.64 -8.91
C SER A 105 9.20 -14.90 -9.54
N LEU A 106 10.53 -14.97 -9.57
CA LEU A 106 11.32 -16.17 -9.92
C LEU A 106 11.90 -16.78 -8.63
N LEU A 107 11.34 -17.91 -8.20
CA LEU A 107 11.79 -18.69 -7.05
C LEU A 107 12.89 -19.68 -7.44
N HIS A 108 13.44 -20.34 -6.41
CA HIS A 108 14.45 -21.38 -6.53
C HIS A 108 15.73 -20.87 -7.18
N VAL A 109 16.17 -19.66 -6.83
CA VAL A 109 17.35 -19.01 -7.41
C VAL A 109 18.55 -19.02 -6.46
N ASP A 110 19.75 -19.11 -7.02
CA ASP A 110 20.97 -18.84 -6.28
C ASP A 110 21.22 -17.33 -6.25
N TYR A 111 20.73 -16.70 -5.19
CA TYR A 111 20.72 -15.23 -5.07
C TYR A 111 22.11 -14.60 -5.16
N ASP A 112 23.14 -15.31 -4.66
CA ASP A 112 24.53 -14.83 -4.66
C ASP A 112 25.11 -14.71 -6.08
N LYS A 113 24.48 -15.35 -7.07
CA LYS A 113 24.87 -15.31 -8.49
C LYS A 113 24.06 -14.32 -9.33
N TYR A 114 23.44 -13.32 -8.70
CA TYR A 114 22.61 -12.33 -9.41
C TYR A 114 23.35 -11.66 -10.57
N ALA A 115 24.61 -11.25 -10.37
CA ALA A 115 25.38 -10.53 -11.40
C ALA A 115 25.67 -11.42 -12.63
N GLU A 116 25.98 -12.71 -12.41
CA GLU A 116 26.14 -13.66 -13.50
C GLU A 116 24.81 -13.99 -14.17
N PHE A 117 23.72 -14.07 -13.40
CA PHE A 117 22.38 -14.33 -13.91
C PHE A 117 21.88 -13.19 -14.81
N ASP A 118 22.01 -11.94 -14.36
CA ASP A 118 21.64 -10.73 -15.12
C ASP A 118 22.40 -10.65 -16.46
N LYS A 119 23.70 -10.93 -16.43
CA LYS A 119 24.51 -11.06 -17.64
C LYS A 119 24.04 -12.22 -18.53
N ALA A 120 23.73 -13.37 -17.95
CA ALA A 120 23.29 -14.54 -18.70
C ALA A 120 21.97 -14.30 -19.45
N ILE A 121 21.01 -13.58 -18.85
CA ILE A 121 19.75 -13.20 -19.50
C ILE A 121 19.99 -12.40 -20.80
N SER A 122 20.97 -11.50 -20.78
CA SER A 122 21.33 -10.68 -21.95
C SER A 122 22.05 -11.47 -23.05
N GLU A 123 22.75 -12.54 -22.70
CA GLU A 123 23.54 -13.34 -23.64
C GLU A 123 22.77 -14.53 -24.20
N LYS A 124 21.90 -15.16 -23.40
CA LYS A 124 21.19 -16.41 -23.73
C LYS A 124 19.79 -16.42 -23.12
N PRO A 125 18.79 -16.95 -23.85
CA PRO A 125 17.45 -17.14 -23.29
C PRO A 125 17.47 -18.06 -22.06
N VAL A 126 17.04 -17.53 -20.92
CA VAL A 126 16.81 -18.32 -19.71
C VAL A 126 15.35 -18.79 -19.73
N ALA A 127 15.15 -20.08 -19.97
CA ALA A 127 13.83 -20.69 -19.99
C ALA A 127 13.29 -20.88 -18.56
N VAL A 128 12.03 -20.52 -18.36
CA VAL A 128 11.32 -20.66 -17.09
C VAL A 128 9.99 -21.36 -17.31
N LYS A 129 9.48 -21.99 -16.26
CA LYS A 129 8.16 -22.60 -16.22
C LYS A 129 7.36 -22.11 -15.01
N PRO A 130 6.03 -22.12 -15.07
CA PRO A 130 5.22 -21.77 -13.93
C PRO A 130 5.40 -22.76 -12.76
N LEU A 131 5.23 -22.25 -11.55
CA LEU A 131 5.22 -22.98 -10.30
C LEU A 131 4.04 -22.45 -9.47
N ILE A 132 3.14 -23.34 -9.05
CA ILE A 132 2.07 -22.98 -8.12
C ILE A 132 2.60 -23.21 -6.70
N ILE A 133 2.49 -22.18 -5.87
CA ILE A 133 2.83 -22.24 -4.44
C ILE A 133 1.61 -21.87 -3.60
N GLN A 134 1.59 -22.35 -2.36
CA GLN A 134 0.67 -21.87 -1.34
C GLN A 134 1.29 -20.65 -0.66
N ASP A 135 0.68 -19.49 -0.80
CA ASP A 135 1.11 -18.25 -0.16
C ASP A 135 -0.02 -17.78 0.76
N GLU A 136 0.25 -17.66 2.06
CA GLU A 136 -0.79 -17.45 3.07
C GLU A 136 -1.99 -18.42 2.89
N ASP A 137 -3.19 -17.90 2.64
CA ASP A 137 -4.44 -18.64 2.44
C ASP A 137 -4.80 -18.89 0.97
N VAL A 138 -3.96 -18.47 0.00
CA VAL A 138 -4.26 -18.54 -1.43
C VAL A 138 -3.13 -19.18 -2.25
N LYS A 139 -3.48 -19.98 -3.26
CA LYS A 139 -2.48 -20.40 -4.26
C LYS A 139 -2.17 -19.30 -5.24
N VAL A 140 -0.88 -19.08 -5.48
CA VAL A 140 -0.37 -18.09 -6.44
C VAL A 140 0.55 -18.75 -7.47
N VAL A 141 0.67 -18.12 -8.64
CA VAL A 141 1.62 -18.52 -9.67
C VAL A 141 2.88 -17.69 -9.54
N VAL A 142 3.99 -18.39 -9.36
CA VAL A 142 5.35 -17.86 -9.52
C VAL A 142 6.05 -18.66 -10.61
N TRP A 143 7.33 -18.38 -10.83
CA TRP A 143 8.11 -19.03 -11.87
C TRP A 143 9.36 -19.67 -11.28
N GLU A 144 9.85 -20.72 -11.94
CA GLU A 144 11.16 -21.30 -11.66
C GLU A 144 11.91 -21.57 -12.96
N ILE A 145 13.24 -21.64 -12.88
CA ILE A 145 14.08 -22.02 -14.02
C ILE A 145 13.71 -23.45 -14.48
N ASP A 146 13.51 -23.62 -15.79
CA ASP A 146 13.16 -24.90 -16.38
C ASP A 146 14.42 -25.78 -16.52
N GLY A 147 14.41 -26.92 -15.83
CA GLY A 147 15.54 -27.85 -15.78
C GLY A 147 16.62 -27.49 -14.75
N GLU A 148 17.78 -28.12 -14.91
CA GLU A 148 18.97 -27.90 -14.08
C GLU A 148 19.71 -26.65 -14.56
N SER A 149 20.10 -25.80 -13.62
CA SER A 149 20.82 -24.57 -13.90
C SER A 149 21.74 -24.23 -12.74
N GLU A 150 22.89 -23.65 -13.04
CA GLU A 150 23.82 -23.16 -12.01
C GLU A 150 23.28 -21.97 -11.21
N PHE A 151 22.20 -21.35 -11.70
CA PHE A 151 21.46 -20.26 -11.05
C PHE A 151 20.25 -20.78 -10.28
N LYS A 152 19.98 -22.10 -10.30
CA LYS A 152 18.84 -22.70 -9.63
C LYS A 152 19.29 -23.29 -8.29
N LYS A 153 18.65 -22.84 -7.21
CA LYS A 153 18.89 -23.31 -5.85
C LYS A 153 17.55 -23.39 -5.12
N ILE A 154 17.07 -24.61 -4.91
CA ILE A 154 15.84 -24.83 -4.14
C ILE A 154 16.21 -24.76 -2.66
N PRO A 155 15.65 -23.82 -1.90
CA PRO A 155 15.93 -23.72 -0.47
C PRO A 155 15.33 -24.91 0.28
N GLU A 156 16.05 -25.42 1.28
CA GLU A 156 15.51 -26.40 2.23
C GLU A 156 14.61 -25.67 3.24
N LEU A 157 13.39 -25.34 2.80
CA LEU A 157 12.37 -24.79 3.66
C LEU A 157 11.75 -25.92 4.47
N LYS A 158 11.62 -25.75 5.80
CA LYS A 158 10.78 -26.66 6.58
C LYS A 158 9.36 -26.57 5.98
N PRO A 159 8.70 -27.71 5.71
CA PRO A 159 7.38 -27.67 5.09
C PRO A 159 6.47 -26.77 5.90
N ALA A 160 5.88 -25.78 5.22
CA ALA A 160 4.84 -24.94 5.79
C ALA A 160 3.79 -25.89 6.38
N LYS A 161 3.57 -25.79 7.68
CA LYS A 161 2.54 -26.53 8.39
C LYS A 161 1.25 -26.18 7.67
N LYS A 162 0.66 -27.15 6.97
CA LYS A 162 -0.69 -27.05 6.41
C LYS A 162 -1.55 -26.38 7.47
N ALA A 163 -2.19 -25.27 7.14
CA ALA A 163 -3.14 -24.63 8.03
C ALA A 163 -4.31 -25.60 8.24
N GLU A 164 -4.12 -26.56 9.15
CA GLU A 164 -5.20 -27.12 9.92
C GLU A 164 -5.71 -25.98 10.77
N GLU A 165 -6.93 -25.56 10.46
CA GLU A 165 -7.86 -24.86 11.33
C GLU A 165 -7.50 -25.10 12.80
N SER A 166 -6.84 -24.12 13.39
CA SER A 166 -6.27 -24.26 14.72
C SER A 166 -7.38 -24.17 15.75
N ALA A 167 -7.75 -25.32 16.32
CA ALA A 167 -8.31 -25.38 17.66
C ALA A 167 -7.39 -24.59 18.63
N PRO A 168 -7.95 -23.88 19.62
CA PRO A 168 -7.23 -22.86 20.37
C PRO A 168 -6.13 -23.50 21.23
N ALA A 169 -4.89 -23.05 21.03
CA ALA A 169 -3.76 -23.40 21.89
C ALA A 169 -3.67 -22.43 23.07
N ALA A 170 -3.44 -22.99 24.26
CA ALA A 170 -3.43 -22.29 25.54
C ALA A 170 -2.29 -21.26 25.66
N VAL A 171 -2.65 -20.08 26.20
CA VAL A 171 -1.79 -18.92 26.43
C VAL A 171 -0.97 -19.03 27.75
N PRO A 172 0.26 -18.48 27.79
CA PRO A 172 0.89 -18.11 29.05
C PRO A 172 0.34 -16.76 29.53
N VAL A 173 0.00 -16.67 30.82
CA VAL A 173 -0.46 -15.44 31.49
C VAL A 173 0.76 -14.60 31.91
N PRO A 174 0.78 -13.29 31.67
CA PRO A 174 0.91 -12.39 32.82
C PRO A 174 0.14 -11.05 32.78
N ALA A 175 -0.23 -10.63 33.99
CA ALA A 175 -0.31 -9.29 34.57
C ALA A 175 -1.27 -8.21 33.99
N GLY A 176 -2.49 -8.18 34.57
CA GLY A 176 -3.06 -6.98 35.25
C GLY A 176 -3.76 -5.91 34.40
N PRO A 177 -4.99 -5.49 34.74
CA PRO A 177 -5.78 -4.58 33.91
C PRO A 177 -5.37 -3.13 34.13
N ALA A 178 -4.82 -2.50 33.09
CA ALA A 178 -4.74 -1.04 33.00
C ALA A 178 -5.54 -0.60 31.77
N GLY A 179 -6.76 -0.12 31.98
CA GLY A 179 -7.62 0.43 30.91
C GLY A 179 -9.11 0.06 30.97
N ALA A 180 -9.62 -0.50 32.07
CA ALA A 180 -11.00 -1.01 32.16
C ALA A 180 -12.13 0.05 32.11
N ASP A 181 -11.83 1.35 32.23
CA ASP A 181 -12.86 2.41 32.33
C ASP A 181 -12.90 3.39 31.14
N ASP A 182 -12.21 3.08 30.04
CA ASP A 182 -12.14 3.96 28.86
C ASP A 182 -12.89 3.37 27.66
N GLU A 183 -14.05 3.96 27.35
CA GLU A 183 -14.93 3.53 26.25
C GLU A 183 -14.24 3.60 24.89
N ILE A 184 -13.30 4.55 24.70
CA ILE A 184 -12.52 4.68 23.45
C ILE A 184 -11.50 3.54 23.36
N ALA A 185 -10.77 3.28 24.43
CA ALA A 185 -9.85 2.14 24.50
C ALA A 185 -10.56 0.82 24.22
N GLN A 186 -11.73 0.60 24.84
CA GLN A 186 -12.52 -0.61 24.64
C GLN A 186 -13.06 -0.76 23.22
N THR A 187 -13.32 0.34 22.52
CA THR A 187 -13.77 0.33 21.14
C THR A 187 -12.61 0.01 20.19
N VAL A 188 -11.45 0.67 20.34
CA VAL A 188 -10.26 0.39 19.53
C VAL A 188 -9.79 -1.06 19.72
N ILE A 189 -9.77 -1.56 20.96
CA ILE A 189 -9.46 -2.96 21.27
C ILE A 189 -10.47 -3.93 20.60
N SER A 190 -11.75 -3.55 20.50
CA SER A 190 -12.75 -4.37 19.78
C SER A 190 -12.47 -4.41 18.28
N CYS A 191 -12.18 -3.25 17.66
CA CYS A 191 -11.85 -3.20 16.23
C CYS A 191 -10.57 -3.99 15.92
N ALA A 192 -9.56 -3.93 16.80
CA ALA A 192 -8.35 -4.74 16.66
C ALA A 192 -8.64 -6.25 16.80
N ALA A 193 -9.47 -6.65 17.77
CA ALA A 193 -9.88 -8.04 17.94
C ALA A 193 -10.62 -8.60 16.71
N GLU A 194 -11.54 -7.80 16.15
CA GLU A 194 -12.36 -8.19 15.00
C GLU A 194 -11.55 -8.23 13.70
N ALA A 195 -10.71 -7.22 13.44
CA ALA A 195 -9.86 -7.16 12.24
C ALA A 195 -8.78 -8.25 12.20
N TYR A 196 -8.22 -8.62 13.36
CA TYR A 196 -7.15 -9.62 13.46
C TYR A 196 -7.63 -11.02 13.89
N GLY A 197 -8.91 -11.18 14.22
CA GLY A 197 -9.49 -12.46 14.61
C GLY A 197 -8.97 -13.01 15.95
N VAL A 198 -8.53 -12.13 16.86
CA VAL A 198 -7.97 -12.49 18.18
C VAL A 198 -8.96 -12.21 19.31
N ASP A 199 -8.79 -12.85 20.46
CA ASP A 199 -9.66 -12.61 21.62
C ASP A 199 -9.45 -11.19 22.18
N LYS A 200 -10.54 -10.45 22.39
CA LYS A 200 -10.54 -9.12 23.01
C LYS A 200 -9.82 -9.11 24.36
N ALA A 201 -9.91 -10.20 25.13
CA ALA A 201 -9.25 -10.34 26.43
C ALA A 201 -7.73 -10.50 26.34
N ALA A 202 -7.18 -10.76 25.14
CA ALA A 202 -5.75 -10.91 24.89
C ALA A 202 -5.08 -9.60 24.42
N ILE A 203 -5.85 -8.58 24.06
CA ILE A 203 -5.34 -7.29 23.58
C ILE A 203 -5.33 -6.28 24.75
N THR A 204 -4.17 -5.67 24.97
CA THR A 204 -3.96 -4.57 25.91
C THR A 204 -3.57 -3.30 25.16
N LEU A 205 -3.45 -2.17 25.87
CA LEU A 205 -2.96 -0.93 25.27
C LEU A 205 -1.48 -1.03 24.85
N ASP A 206 -0.72 -1.91 25.50
CA ASP A 206 0.71 -2.13 25.19
C ASP A 206 0.90 -3.14 24.05
N THR A 207 -0.17 -3.76 23.54
CA THR A 207 -0.10 -4.71 22.43
C THR A 207 0.37 -4.01 21.16
N ASP A 208 1.48 -4.50 20.60
CA ASP A 208 2.03 -4.03 19.34
C ASP A 208 1.31 -4.75 18.18
N ILE A 209 0.71 -3.98 17.29
CA ILE A 209 -0.11 -4.51 16.19
C ILE A 209 0.78 -5.30 15.20
N ARG A 210 2.04 -4.88 15.00
CA ARG A 210 2.95 -5.49 14.03
C ARG A 210 3.68 -6.69 14.61
N GLU A 211 4.07 -6.61 15.88
CA GLU A 211 4.82 -7.67 16.55
C GLU A 211 3.91 -8.72 17.20
N ASP A 212 2.76 -8.33 17.77
CA ASP A 212 1.90 -9.22 18.58
C ASP A 212 0.62 -9.69 17.86
N LEU A 213 0.10 -8.95 16.87
CA LEU A 213 -1.15 -9.30 16.17
C LEU A 213 -0.90 -9.85 14.76
N SER A 214 -0.39 -9.03 13.83
CA SER A 214 0.26 -9.43 12.57
C SER A 214 0.66 -8.17 11.78
N ASN A 215 1.63 -8.31 10.86
CA ASN A 215 2.08 -7.22 9.98
C ASN A 215 1.27 -7.09 8.66
N GLU A 216 0.12 -7.78 8.56
CA GLU A 216 -0.74 -7.71 7.37
C GLU A 216 -1.30 -6.28 7.22
N SER A 217 -0.75 -5.54 6.27
CA SER A 217 -1.12 -4.13 6.01
C SER A 217 -2.60 -3.97 5.63
N MET A 218 -3.24 -5.02 5.09
CA MET A 218 -4.66 -5.03 4.77
C MET A 218 -5.54 -5.12 6.03
N LYS A 219 -5.17 -5.92 7.04
CA LYS A 219 -5.89 -6.00 8.32
C LYS A 219 -5.77 -4.72 9.13
N MET A 220 -4.63 -4.03 9.01
CA MET A 220 -4.44 -2.71 9.61
C MET A 220 -5.41 -1.68 8.99
N ILE A 221 -5.58 -1.69 7.67
CA ILE A 221 -6.55 -0.81 6.98
C ILE A 221 -7.99 -1.14 7.39
N VAL A 222 -8.34 -2.43 7.55
CA VAL A 222 -9.65 -2.85 8.05
C VAL A 222 -9.87 -2.34 9.48
N MET A 223 -8.90 -2.52 10.37
CA MET A 223 -8.96 -2.01 11.74
C MET A 223 -9.15 -0.49 11.77
N ILE A 224 -8.38 0.26 10.98
CA ILE A 224 -8.48 1.73 10.88
C ILE A 224 -9.87 2.12 10.39
N SER A 225 -10.38 1.47 9.33
CA SER A 225 -11.70 1.76 8.77
C SER A 225 -12.82 1.55 9.81
N GLU A 226 -12.74 0.48 10.61
CA GLU A 226 -13.69 0.23 11.69
C GLU A 226 -13.57 1.25 12.84
N ILE A 227 -12.35 1.69 13.17
CA ILE A 227 -12.11 2.75 14.15
C ILE A 227 -12.72 4.07 13.67
N GLU A 228 -12.49 4.45 12.42
CA GLU A 228 -13.04 5.66 11.81
C GLU A 228 -14.57 5.65 11.80
N GLU A 229 -15.18 4.52 11.42
CA GLU A 229 -16.63 4.36 11.37
C GLU A 229 -17.27 4.40 12.78
N ARG A 230 -16.73 3.65 13.74
CA ARG A 230 -17.33 3.53 15.08
C ARG A 230 -17.08 4.75 15.94
N LEU A 231 -15.92 5.39 15.78
CA LEU A 231 -15.53 6.54 16.61
C LEU A 231 -15.72 7.88 15.90
N GLN A 232 -16.13 7.90 14.64
CA GLN A 232 -16.35 9.13 13.85
C GLN A 232 -15.12 10.04 13.86
N VAL A 233 -13.96 9.46 13.59
CA VAL A 233 -12.68 10.16 13.45
C VAL A 233 -12.06 9.84 12.10
N THR A 234 -11.06 10.62 11.67
CA THR A 234 -10.28 10.33 10.47
C THR A 234 -8.83 10.16 10.88
N ILE A 235 -8.24 9.03 10.48
CA ILE A 235 -6.84 8.69 10.75
C ILE A 235 -6.17 8.55 9.39
N GLU A 236 -5.26 9.46 9.06
CA GLU A 236 -4.56 9.38 7.79
C GLU A 236 -3.69 8.11 7.71
N ILE A 237 -3.61 7.50 6.53
CA ILE A 237 -2.85 6.26 6.32
C ILE A 237 -1.37 6.44 6.69
N GLN A 238 -0.83 7.64 6.46
CA GLN A 238 0.53 8.02 6.82
C GLN A 238 0.71 8.13 8.34
N GLU A 239 -0.28 8.67 9.06
CA GLU A 239 -0.27 8.76 10.52
C GLU A 239 -0.37 7.37 11.15
N ALA A 240 -1.28 6.53 10.65
CA ALA A 240 -1.42 5.14 11.10
C ALA A 240 -0.16 4.31 10.83
N SER A 241 0.64 4.65 9.82
CA SER A 241 1.92 3.97 9.55
C SER A 241 2.98 4.23 10.63
N LEU A 242 2.81 5.23 11.48
CA LEU A 242 3.71 5.55 12.58
C LEU A 242 3.25 4.97 13.92
N LEU A 243 1.98 4.54 14.01
CA LEU A 243 1.41 3.93 15.19
C LEU A 243 1.71 2.42 15.18
N ASN A 244 2.31 1.92 16.25
CA ASN A 244 2.68 0.51 16.42
C ASN A 244 1.77 -0.16 17.44
N THR A 245 1.35 0.53 18.50
CA THR A 245 0.59 -0.07 19.60
C THR A 245 -0.88 0.33 19.60
N VAL A 246 -1.74 -0.51 20.17
CA VAL A 246 -3.17 -0.21 20.38
C VAL A 246 -3.35 1.06 21.22
N GLY A 247 -2.47 1.30 22.19
CA GLY A 247 -2.46 2.51 23.02
C GLY A 247 -2.18 3.79 22.23
N GLU A 248 -1.31 3.73 21.22
CA GLU A 248 -1.04 4.85 20.31
C GLU A 248 -2.27 5.18 19.46
N PHE A 249 -2.97 4.17 18.91
CA PHE A 249 -4.25 4.38 18.23
C PHE A 249 -5.30 5.02 19.14
N VAL A 250 -5.40 4.57 20.40
CA VAL A 250 -6.31 5.17 21.38
C VAL A 250 -5.94 6.63 21.68
N ALA A 251 -4.65 6.95 21.78
CA ALA A 251 -4.19 8.32 22.00
C ALA A 251 -4.52 9.24 20.82
N THR A 252 -4.24 8.82 19.59
CA THR A 252 -4.58 9.55 18.36
C THR A 252 -6.08 9.79 18.24
N VAL A 253 -6.90 8.78 18.54
CA VAL A 253 -8.37 8.93 18.51
C VAL A 253 -8.86 9.92 19.57
N LYS A 254 -8.27 9.91 20.77
CA LYS A 254 -8.61 10.87 21.83
C LYS A 254 -8.20 12.30 21.50
N GLU A 255 -7.03 12.47 20.91
CA GLU A 255 -6.53 13.75 20.42
C GLU A 255 -7.48 14.33 19.35
N ARG A 256 -7.88 13.53 18.37
CA ARG A 256 -8.85 13.93 17.33
C ARG A 256 -10.24 14.23 17.89
N LYS A 257 -10.64 13.58 18.98
CA LYS A 257 -11.90 13.87 19.70
C LYS A 257 -11.82 15.07 20.65
N GLY A 258 -10.65 15.70 20.78
CA GLY A 258 -10.44 16.82 21.70
C GLY A 258 -10.51 16.43 23.18
N ILE A 259 -10.26 15.15 23.50
CA ILE A 259 -10.23 14.64 24.87
C ILE A 259 -8.77 14.68 25.33
N THR A 260 -8.43 15.65 26.17
CA THR A 260 -7.09 15.78 26.76
C THR A 260 -6.74 14.53 27.58
N VAL A 261 -5.72 13.79 27.14
CA VAL A 261 -5.13 12.69 27.91
C VAL A 261 -4.00 13.26 28.77
N ASP A 262 -4.08 13.08 30.09
CA ASP A 262 -3.02 13.46 31.03
C ASP A 262 -1.69 12.74 30.67
N PRO A 263 -0.57 13.46 30.45
CA PRO A 263 0.72 12.84 30.21
C PRO A 263 1.52 12.65 31.52
N GLN A 264 2.24 11.53 31.65
CA GLN A 264 3.25 11.32 32.70
C GLN A 264 4.34 10.35 32.20
N PRO A 265 5.64 10.57 32.49
CA PRO A 265 6.59 11.52 31.89
C PRO A 265 7.64 10.73 31.02
N ALA A 266 8.52 11.29 30.20
CA ALA A 266 9.41 12.42 30.39
C ALA A 266 10.00 12.86 29.04
N GLY A 267 10.15 14.18 28.84
CA GLY A 267 11.03 14.74 27.81
C GLY A 267 10.48 15.97 27.07
N THR A 268 10.20 17.07 27.77
CA THR A 268 10.01 18.41 27.15
C THR A 268 11.34 19.11 26.87
N PRO A 269 11.41 20.18 26.03
CA PRO A 269 10.31 20.94 25.43
C PRO A 269 10.46 21.28 23.93
N ASN A 270 9.34 21.32 23.20
CA ASN A 270 8.86 22.57 22.62
C ASN A 270 7.37 22.46 22.27
N ALA A 271 6.60 23.40 22.80
CA ALA A 271 5.15 23.48 22.64
C ALA A 271 4.77 24.14 21.31
N PRO A 272 3.63 23.73 20.72
CA PRO A 272 2.77 24.68 20.02
C PRO A 272 1.48 24.91 20.81
N GLN A 273 1.15 26.19 20.97
CA GLN A 273 -0.11 26.67 21.54
C GLN A 273 -1.29 26.30 20.63
N ALA A 274 -2.34 25.77 21.24
CA ALA A 274 -3.67 25.77 20.65
C ALA A 274 -4.11 27.20 20.30
N LYS A 275 -4.71 27.37 19.12
CA LYS A 275 -5.56 28.53 18.84
C LYS A 275 -6.92 28.05 18.36
N GLU A 276 -7.92 28.63 19.02
CA GLU A 276 -9.34 28.59 18.70
C GLU A 276 -9.61 28.90 17.23
N SER A 277 -10.64 28.22 16.71
CA SER A 277 -11.42 28.58 15.54
C SER A 277 -11.70 30.10 15.49
N ALA A 278 -11.14 30.79 14.48
CA ALA A 278 -11.44 32.18 14.19
C ALA A 278 -12.17 32.30 12.84
N ALA A 279 -13.40 32.80 12.90
CA ALA A 279 -14.17 33.24 11.75
C ALA A 279 -13.37 34.16 10.82
N LYS A 280 -13.55 33.94 9.50
CA LYS A 280 -13.09 34.76 8.35
C LYS A 280 -12.69 36.18 8.75
N ARG A 281 -11.38 36.39 8.89
CA ARG A 281 -10.76 37.71 9.07
C ARG A 281 -9.90 37.96 7.82
N ALA A 282 -9.97 39.16 7.26
CA ALA A 282 -9.18 39.53 6.08
C ALA A 282 -7.68 39.30 6.34
N ALA A 283 -6.97 38.77 5.34
CA ALA A 283 -5.55 38.47 5.45
C ALA A 283 -4.75 39.74 5.79
N ALA A 284 -3.87 39.66 6.80
CA ALA A 284 -2.94 40.75 7.09
C ALA A 284 -1.87 40.83 5.99
N PRO A 285 -1.39 42.02 5.61
CA PRO A 285 -0.34 42.15 4.59
C PRO A 285 0.92 41.42 5.03
N VAL A 286 1.44 40.55 4.16
CA VAL A 286 2.74 39.88 4.35
C VAL A 286 3.83 40.79 3.77
N ASP A 287 4.69 41.34 4.63
CA ASP A 287 5.82 42.23 4.23
C ASP A 287 7.05 41.45 3.72
N ASP A 288 6.98 40.13 3.66
CA ASP A 288 8.07 39.24 3.25
C ASP A 288 8.03 38.95 1.74
N PRO A 289 9.07 39.26 0.96
CA PRO A 289 9.07 39.06 -0.50
C PRO A 289 8.86 37.61 -0.94
N VAL A 290 9.44 36.66 -0.20
CA VAL A 290 9.25 35.22 -0.41
C VAL A 290 7.80 34.84 -0.11
N GLY A 291 7.27 35.29 1.03
CA GLY A 291 5.86 35.13 1.41
C GLY A 291 4.88 35.67 0.38
N GLN A 292 5.13 36.87 -0.16
CA GLN A 292 4.31 37.44 -1.23
C GLN A 292 4.33 36.59 -2.49
N THR A 293 5.50 36.06 -2.88
CA THR A 293 5.64 35.26 -4.09
C THR A 293 4.94 33.91 -3.95
N VAL A 294 5.07 33.25 -2.80
CA VAL A 294 4.37 31.98 -2.50
C VAL A 294 2.84 32.18 -2.47
N ILE A 295 2.37 33.29 -1.88
CA ILE A 295 0.93 33.65 -1.89
C ILE A 295 0.42 33.89 -3.32
N GLU A 296 1.23 34.53 -4.18
CA GLU A 296 0.85 34.74 -5.58
C GLU A 296 0.77 33.42 -6.36
N CYS A 297 1.74 32.50 -6.20
CA CYS A 297 1.67 31.16 -6.79
C CYS A 297 0.45 30.37 -6.30
N ALA A 298 0.11 30.47 -5.01
CA ALA A 298 -1.07 29.81 -4.46
C ALA A 298 -2.37 30.41 -5.03
N ALA A 299 -2.46 31.73 -5.15
CA ALA A 299 -3.62 32.40 -5.73
C ALA A 299 -3.84 32.00 -7.20
N GLU A 300 -2.77 31.93 -7.99
CA GLU A 300 -2.82 31.55 -9.41
C GLU A 300 -3.18 30.07 -9.60
N ALA A 301 -2.54 29.16 -8.87
CA ALA A 301 -2.78 27.72 -8.97
C ALA A 301 -4.20 27.31 -8.54
N TYR A 302 -4.76 27.96 -7.52
CA TYR A 302 -6.09 27.65 -6.99
C TYR A 302 -7.20 28.54 -7.54
N GLY A 303 -6.85 29.59 -8.31
CA GLY A 303 -7.81 30.52 -8.90
C GLY A 303 -8.57 31.34 -7.86
N VAL A 304 -7.94 31.66 -6.72
CA VAL A 304 -8.52 32.46 -5.64
C VAL A 304 -7.85 33.83 -5.57
N ASP A 305 -8.49 34.79 -4.90
CA ASP A 305 -7.90 36.12 -4.73
C ASP A 305 -6.75 36.08 -3.71
N LYS A 306 -5.60 36.66 -4.06
CA LYS A 306 -4.44 36.72 -3.16
C LYS A 306 -4.73 37.47 -1.86
N GLU A 307 -5.71 38.39 -1.85
CA GLU A 307 -6.16 39.09 -0.64
C GLU A 307 -6.90 38.16 0.36
N THR A 308 -7.27 36.95 -0.08
CA THR A 308 -7.92 35.93 0.76
C THR A 308 -6.95 34.90 1.32
N ILE A 309 -5.70 34.89 0.85
CA ILE A 309 -4.65 33.97 1.31
C ILE A 309 -3.73 34.68 2.31
N SER A 310 -3.50 34.04 3.44
CA SER A 310 -2.54 34.43 4.48
C SER A 310 -1.53 33.30 4.73
N LEU A 311 -0.50 33.55 5.54
CA LEU A 311 0.46 32.51 5.94
C LEU A 311 -0.21 31.39 6.77
N ASP A 312 -1.30 31.69 7.47
CA ASP A 312 -2.03 30.72 8.28
C ASP A 312 -3.08 29.93 7.44
N THR A 313 -3.20 30.23 6.14
CA THR A 313 -4.17 29.55 5.26
C THR A 313 -3.73 28.11 5.05
N ASP A 314 -4.62 27.17 5.38
CA ASP A 314 -4.43 25.75 5.13
C ASP A 314 -4.85 25.41 3.70
N ILE A 315 -3.95 24.78 2.94
CA ILE A 315 -4.16 24.51 1.52
C ILE A 315 -5.28 23.46 1.33
N ARG A 316 -5.35 22.47 2.21
CA ARG A 316 -6.31 21.36 2.10
C ARG A 316 -7.69 21.76 2.60
N GLU A 317 -7.75 22.54 3.68
CA GLU A 317 -9.01 22.96 4.29
C GLU A 317 -9.58 24.24 3.66
N ASP A 318 -8.75 25.25 3.35
CA ASP A 318 -9.21 26.57 2.92
C ASP A 318 -9.18 26.79 1.40
N LEU A 319 -8.33 26.08 0.64
CA LEU A 319 -8.18 26.27 -0.81
C LEU A 319 -8.83 25.15 -1.64
N SER A 320 -8.35 23.92 -1.53
CA SER A 320 -9.02 22.68 -1.97
C SER A 320 -8.12 21.45 -1.75
N ASN A 321 -8.70 20.26 -1.70
CA ASN A 321 -7.98 18.99 -1.64
C ASN A 321 -7.49 18.46 -3.01
N GLU A 322 -7.54 19.26 -4.08
CA GLU A 322 -7.12 18.82 -5.42
C GLU A 322 -5.59 18.73 -5.51
N SER A 323 -5.04 17.52 -5.33
CA SER A 323 -3.60 17.24 -5.31
C SER A 323 -2.86 17.72 -6.57
N MET A 324 -3.55 17.86 -7.71
CA MET A 324 -2.97 18.37 -8.96
C MET A 324 -2.67 19.88 -8.89
N LYS A 325 -3.50 20.67 -8.19
CA LYS A 325 -3.26 22.11 -8.01
C LYS A 325 -2.10 22.40 -7.06
N MET A 326 -1.88 21.52 -6.08
CA MET A 326 -0.71 21.59 -5.20
C MET A 326 0.59 21.42 -5.99
N ILE A 327 0.63 20.49 -6.94
CA ILE A 327 1.80 20.30 -7.82
C ILE A 327 2.03 21.55 -8.69
N VAL A 328 0.97 22.13 -9.26
CA VAL A 328 1.07 23.37 -10.05
C VAL A 328 1.64 24.52 -9.21
N MET A 329 1.12 24.72 -7.99
CA MET A 329 1.63 25.71 -7.05
C MET A 329 3.11 25.52 -6.75
N ILE A 330 3.53 24.28 -6.48
CA ILE A 330 4.94 23.94 -6.20
C ILE A 330 5.81 24.27 -7.41
N SER A 331 5.41 23.85 -8.61
CA SER A 331 6.16 24.14 -9.83
C SER A 331 6.33 25.64 -10.08
N GLU A 332 5.30 26.45 -9.81
CA GLU A 332 5.39 27.91 -9.93
C GLU A 332 6.31 28.53 -8.86
N ILE A 333 6.30 28.01 -7.63
CA ILE A 333 7.21 28.42 -6.55
C ILE A 333 8.67 28.11 -6.94
N GLU A 334 8.94 26.91 -7.43
CA GLU A 334 10.27 26.48 -7.87
C GLU A 334 10.80 27.35 -9.02
N GLU A 335 9.94 27.66 -10.00
CA GLU A 335 10.30 28.50 -11.14
C GLU A 335 10.59 29.95 -10.73
N ARG A 336 9.72 30.57 -9.92
CA ARG A 336 9.85 31.99 -9.55
C ARG A 336 10.96 32.26 -8.54
N LEU A 337 11.17 31.34 -7.60
CA LEU A 337 12.13 31.51 -6.51
C LEU A 337 13.43 30.72 -6.73
N GLN A 338 13.55 29.99 -7.85
CA GLN A 338 14.72 29.20 -8.22
C GLN A 338 15.16 28.21 -7.11
N VAL A 339 14.19 27.60 -6.45
CA VAL A 339 14.39 26.56 -5.43
C VAL A 339 13.86 25.21 -5.93
N THR A 340 14.26 24.13 -5.26
CA THR A 340 13.68 22.80 -5.50
C THR A 340 13.07 22.30 -4.19
N ILE A 341 11.81 21.89 -4.26
CA ILE A 341 11.05 21.34 -3.14
C ILE A 341 10.73 19.89 -3.50
N GLU A 342 11.30 18.93 -2.78
CA GLU A 342 11.00 17.53 -3.04
C GLU A 342 9.53 17.22 -2.74
N ILE A 343 8.90 16.38 -3.57
CA ILE A 343 7.48 16.05 -3.47
C ILE A 343 7.15 15.44 -2.10
N GLN A 344 8.07 14.64 -1.53
CA GLN A 344 7.91 14.09 -0.18
C GLN A 344 7.87 15.19 0.88
N GLU A 345 8.70 16.23 0.77
CA GLU A 345 8.72 17.34 1.72
C GLU A 345 7.47 18.20 1.61
N ALA A 346 7.05 18.51 0.37
CA ALA A 346 5.85 19.29 0.12
C ALA A 346 4.58 18.61 0.65
N SER A 347 4.54 17.27 0.67
CA SER A 347 3.41 16.52 1.20
C SER A 347 3.18 16.72 2.71
N LEU A 348 4.21 17.16 3.44
CA LEU A 348 4.16 17.42 4.88
C LEU A 348 3.79 18.86 5.22
N LEU A 349 3.69 19.74 4.22
CA LEU A 349 3.37 21.15 4.40
C LEU A 349 1.87 21.32 4.16
N ASN A 350 1.19 21.89 5.15
CA ASN A 350 -0.27 22.06 5.16
C ASN A 350 -0.64 23.52 4.92
N THR A 351 0.18 24.45 5.38
CA THR A 351 -0.09 25.89 5.32
C THR A 351 0.84 26.64 4.37
N ILE A 352 0.38 27.79 3.87
CA ILE A 352 1.21 28.70 3.08
C ILE A 352 2.46 29.13 3.85
N GLY A 353 2.36 29.34 5.16
CA GLY A 353 3.48 29.70 6.02
C GLY A 353 4.58 28.63 6.09
N GLU A 354 4.20 27.35 6.08
CA GLU A 354 5.14 26.23 6.05
C GLU A 354 5.87 26.15 4.71
N PHE A 355 5.19 26.38 3.59
CA PHE A 355 5.83 26.53 2.28
C PHE A 355 6.82 27.70 2.26
N VAL A 356 6.45 28.85 2.81
CA VAL A 356 7.33 30.02 2.90
C VAL A 356 8.57 29.71 3.75
N ALA A 357 8.40 29.05 4.90
CA ALA A 357 9.52 28.66 5.75
C ALA A 357 10.46 27.68 5.03
N LYS A 358 9.90 26.67 4.35
CA LYS A 358 10.68 25.68 3.60
C LYS A 358 11.45 26.31 2.45
N VAL A 359 10.83 27.21 1.69
CA VAL A 359 11.50 27.94 0.61
C VAL A 359 12.65 28.79 1.16
N LYS A 360 12.45 29.46 2.30
CA LYS A 360 13.51 30.24 2.96
C LYS A 360 14.68 29.41 3.45
N GLU A 361 14.47 28.14 3.83
CA GLU A 361 15.57 27.22 4.16
C GLU A 361 16.43 26.84 2.95
N ARG A 362 15.89 26.99 1.73
CA ARG A 362 16.50 26.53 0.47
C ARG A 362 17.08 27.67 -0.38
N LEU A 363 16.74 28.91 -0.08
CA LEU A 363 17.34 30.14 -0.63
C LEU A 363 18.65 30.47 0.09
#